data_AF-A0A2E4H496-F1
#
_entry.id   AF-A0A2E4H496-F1
#
_cell.length_a   1.000
_cell.length_b   1.000
_cell.length_c   1.000
_cell.angle_alpha   90.00
_cell.angle_beta   90.00
_cell.angle_gamma   90.00
#
_symmetry.space_group_name_H-M   'P 1'
#
loop_
_entity.id
_entity.type
_entity.pdbx_description
1 polymer ?
#
loop_
_entity_poly.entity_id
_entity_poly.type
_entity_poly.pdbx_seq_one_letter_code
_entity_poly.pdbx_strand_id
1 'polypeptide(L)' 'VSNQDDWDRYETLQWHTLDEFSRNNPDDPVIPEIQARNAKAQEIFLRWGRELFGWAIYLLRIQV' A
#
# COMPACT_ATOMS: atom_id res chain seq x y z
N VAL A 1 15.30 -6.66 -7.02
CA VAL A 1 14.90 -6.03 -5.74
C VAL A 1 14.08 -4.79 -6.09
N SER A 2 13.06 -4.47 -5.31
CA SER A 2 12.29 -3.25 -5.46
C SER A 2 13.11 -2.03 -5.02
N ASN A 3 12.68 -0.86 -5.45
CA ASN A 3 13.18 0.43 -4.98
C ASN A 3 12.06 1.24 -4.28
N GLN A 4 12.37 2.47 -3.87
CA GLN A 4 11.40 3.36 -3.22
C GLN A 4 10.24 3.73 -4.15
N ASP A 5 10.50 3.98 -5.44
CA ASP A 5 9.46 4.34 -6.41
C ASP A 5 8.46 3.20 -6.66
N ASP A 6 8.95 1.94 -6.66
CA ASP A 6 8.09 0.75 -6.76
C ASP A 6 7.12 0.67 -5.57
N TRP A 7 7.61 0.95 -4.36
CA TRP A 7 6.82 0.96 -3.14
C TRP A 7 5.87 2.17 -3.07
N ASP A 8 6.36 3.36 -3.43
CA ASP A 8 5.55 4.57 -3.50
C ASP A 8 4.37 4.35 -4.45
N ARG A 9 4.63 3.75 -5.64
CA ARG A 9 3.57 3.40 -6.59
C ARG A 9 2.58 2.37 -6.01
N TYR A 10 3.08 1.32 -5.37
CA TYR A 10 2.24 0.25 -4.82
C TYR A 10 1.31 0.75 -3.72
N GLU A 11 1.82 1.54 -2.77
CA GLU A 11 1.05 2.06 -1.63
C GLU A 11 0.08 3.17 -2.05
N THR A 12 0.56 4.14 -2.82
CA THR A 12 -0.28 5.29 -3.21
C THR A 12 -1.44 4.91 -4.12
N LEU A 13 -1.29 3.88 -4.96
CA LEU A 13 -2.40 3.36 -5.77
C LEU A 13 -3.51 2.76 -4.90
N GLN A 14 -3.17 2.10 -3.80
CA GLN A 14 -4.17 1.58 -2.86
C GLN A 14 -4.91 2.74 -2.18
N TRP A 15 -4.17 3.74 -1.69
CA TRP A 15 -4.77 4.91 -1.04
C TRP A 15 -5.72 5.65 -1.96
N HIS A 16 -5.29 5.87 -3.21
CA HIS A 16 -6.10 6.50 -4.25
C HIS A 16 -7.37 5.70 -4.53
N THR A 17 -7.26 4.36 -4.64
CA THR A 17 -8.42 3.50 -4.91
C THR A 17 -9.44 3.55 -3.77
N LEU A 18 -8.99 3.53 -2.51
CA LEU A 18 -9.89 3.62 -1.36
C LEU A 18 -10.54 5.00 -1.24
N ASP A 19 -9.82 6.06 -1.58
CA ASP A 19 -10.36 7.42 -1.62
C ASP A 19 -11.42 7.59 -2.72
N GLU A 20 -11.13 7.14 -3.95
CA GLU A 20 -12.09 7.09 -5.05
C GLU A 20 -13.33 6.25 -4.69
N PHE A 21 -13.14 5.07 -4.10
CA PHE A 21 -14.25 4.24 -3.66
C PHE A 21 -15.14 4.96 -2.64
N SER A 22 -14.53 5.62 -1.66
CA SER A 22 -15.23 6.37 -0.63
C SER A 22 -16.01 7.55 -1.20
N ARG A 23 -15.43 8.27 -2.17
CA ARG A 23 -16.10 9.38 -2.86
C ARG A 23 -17.30 8.92 -3.69
N ASN A 24 -17.22 7.74 -4.29
CA ASN A 24 -18.29 7.19 -5.13
C ASN A 24 -19.38 6.45 -4.34
N ASN A 25 -19.16 6.13 -3.06
CA ASN A 25 -20.10 5.36 -2.23
C ASN A 25 -20.27 5.99 -0.83
N PRO A 26 -20.70 7.27 -0.73
CA PRO A 26 -20.68 8.01 0.54
C PRO A 26 -21.60 7.43 1.63
N ASP A 27 -22.68 6.75 1.25
CA ASP A 27 -23.65 6.17 2.17
C ASP A 27 -23.32 4.72 2.58
N ASP A 28 -22.23 4.14 2.05
CA ASP A 28 -21.84 2.79 2.41
C ASP A 28 -21.34 2.76 3.88
N PRO A 29 -21.93 1.93 4.76
CA PRO A 29 -21.54 1.86 6.16
C PRO A 29 -20.07 1.42 6.38
N VAL A 30 -19.40 0.87 5.37
CA VAL A 30 -17.99 0.46 5.45
C VAL A 30 -17.01 1.64 5.33
N ILE A 31 -17.45 2.80 4.81
CA ILE A 31 -16.57 3.95 4.53
C ILE A 31 -15.77 4.40 5.76
N PRO A 32 -16.35 4.58 6.95
CA PRO A 32 -15.60 5.01 8.13
C PRO A 32 -14.46 4.04 8.49
N GLU A 33 -14.67 2.74 8.36
CA GLU A 33 -13.66 1.72 8.64
C GLU A 33 -12.52 1.77 7.61
N ILE A 34 -12.87 1.86 6.32
CA ILE A 34 -11.88 1.93 5.24
C ILE A 34 -11.02 3.20 5.34
N GLN A 35 -11.62 4.35 5.63
CA GLN A 35 -10.88 5.60 5.80
C GLN A 35 -9.93 5.53 7.00
N ALA A 36 -10.37 4.98 8.13
CA ALA A 36 -9.52 4.80 9.30
C ALA A 36 -8.33 3.86 9.00
N ARG A 37 -8.57 2.77 8.27
CA ARG A 37 -7.50 1.86 7.82
C ARG A 37 -6.54 2.53 6.85
N ASN A 38 -7.05 3.30 5.88
CA ASN A 38 -6.25 4.00 4.89
C ASN A 38 -5.32 5.04 5.55
N ALA A 39 -5.84 5.82 6.50
CA ALA A 39 -5.05 6.78 7.27
C ALA A 39 -3.93 6.10 8.08
N LYS A 40 -4.23 4.96 8.72
CA LYS A 40 -3.23 4.18 9.46
C LYS A 40 -2.16 3.59 8.55
N ALA A 41 -2.53 3.10 7.36
CA ALA A 41 -1.58 2.57 6.38
C ALA A 41 -0.62 3.67 5.88
N GLN A 42 -1.16 4.86 5.57
CA GLN A 42 -0.37 6.04 5.22
C GLN A 42 0.63 6.41 6.31
N GLU A 43 0.20 6.46 7.57
CA GLU A 43 1.09 6.76 8.68
C GLU A 43 2.24 5.75 8.78
N ILE A 44 1.92 4.45 8.74
CA ILE A 44 2.92 3.38 8.86
C ILE A 44 3.93 3.46 7.72
N PHE A 45 3.46 3.64 6.48
CA PHE A 45 4.34 3.70 5.32
C PHE A 45 5.25 4.94 5.35
N LEU A 46 4.68 6.12 5.59
CA LEU A 46 5.44 7.37 5.62
C LEU A 46 6.42 7.45 6.80
N ARG A 47 6.07 6.86 7.94
CA ARG A 47 6.93 6.87 9.13
C ARG A 47 8.03 5.82 9.08
N TRP A 48 7.75 4.64 8.55
CA TRP A 48 8.65 3.49 8.63
C TRP A 48 8.79 2.74 7.31
N GLY A 49 7.68 2.48 6.63
CA GLY A 49 7.66 1.57 5.47
C GLY A 49 8.57 2.03 4.33
N ARG A 50 8.56 3.31 3.98
CA ARG A 50 9.30 3.84 2.82
C ARG A 50 10.82 3.67 2.92
N GLU A 51 11.37 3.81 4.13
CA GLU A 51 12.82 3.72 4.36
C GLU A 51 13.28 2.32 4.77
N LEU A 52 12.43 1.59 5.50
CA LEU A 52 12.83 0.34 6.15
C LEU A 52 12.37 -0.92 5.41
N PHE A 53 11.42 -0.82 4.48
CA PHE A 53 10.80 -1.96 3.84
C PHE A 53 11.29 -2.15 2.40
N GLY A 54 11.67 -3.39 2.07
CA GLY A 54 12.20 -3.77 0.77
C GLY A 54 11.64 -5.11 0.33
N TRP A 55 11.62 -5.36 -0.97
CA TRP A 55 11.13 -6.62 -1.52
C TRP A 55 12.03 -7.13 -2.65
N ALA A 56 12.17 -8.45 -2.77
CA ALA A 56 12.92 -9.05 -3.85
C ALA A 56 12.34 -10.42 -4.24
N ILE A 57 12.40 -10.73 -5.54
CA ILE A 57 12.25 -12.10 -6.05
C ILE A 57 13.63 -12.71 -6.15
N TYR A 58 13.77 -13.94 -5.63
CA TYR A 58 14.94 -14.76 -5.81
C TYR A 58 14.61 -15.90 -6.77
N LEU A 59 15.42 -16.04 -7.83
CA LEU A 59 15.34 -17.16 -8.76
C LEU A 59 16.48 -18.13 -8.46
N LEU A 60 16.14 -19.35 -8.06
CA LEU A 60 17.09 -20.39 -7.71
C LEU A 60 17.06 -21.50 -8.76
N ARG A 61 18.23 -22.08 -9.05
CA ARG A 61 18.39 -23.25 -9.91
C ARG A 61 19.11 -24.34 -9.13
N ILE A 62 18.58 -25.56 -9.19
CA ILE A 62 19.24 -26.73 -8.62
C ILE A 62 20.36 -27.16 -9.57
N GLN A 63 21.60 -27.23 -9.07
CA GLN A 63 22.70 -27.91 -9.76
C GLN A 63 22.68 -29.39 -9.37
N VAL A 64 22.57 -30.24 -10.39
CA VAL A 64 22.71 -31.70 -10.31
C VAL A 64 24.04 -32.08 -10.94
#